data_AF-A0A820P6D1-F1
#
_entry.id   AF-A0A820P6D1-F1
#
_cell.length_a   1.000
_cell.length_b   1.000
_cell.length_c   1.000
_cell.angle_alpha   90.00
_cell.angle_beta   90.00
_cell.angle_gamma   90.00
#
_symmetry.space_group_name_H-M   'P 1'
#
loop_
_entity.id
_entity.type
_entity.pdbx_description
1 polymer ?
#
loop_
_entity_poly.entity_id
_entity_poly.type
_entity_poly.pdbx_seq_one_letter_code
_entity_poly.pdbx_strand_id
1 'polypeptide(L)'
;MYHGLIAVEDFIQGDLSSFYCSVTKDRLYCNPSDSYLRRSTQTVFYLLLKCLNERLAPVMPYLAQELYNELINIENKDKKINDIFENKFTVLDKL
;
A
#
# COMPACT_ATOMS: atom_id res chain seq x y z
N MET A 1 11.13 -15.47 20.12
CA MET A 1 10.94 -14.04 19.80
C MET A 1 11.38 -13.71 18.37
N TYR A 2 12.45 -14.31 17.82
CA TYR A 2 12.91 -14.04 16.44
C TYR A 2 12.05 -14.68 15.33
N HIS A 3 11.38 -15.81 15.59
CA HIS A 3 10.58 -16.51 14.58
C HIS A 3 9.47 -15.66 13.95
N GLY A 4 8.88 -14.72 14.70
CA GLY A 4 7.85 -13.82 14.15
C GLY A 4 8.42 -12.83 13.15
N LEU A 5 9.65 -12.36 13.36
CA LEU A 5 10.31 -11.43 12.44
C LEU A 5 10.74 -12.15 11.15
N ILE A 6 11.30 -13.35 11.28
CA ILE A 6 11.68 -14.19 10.12
C ILE A 6 10.45 -14.51 9.26
N ALA A 7 9.31 -14.84 9.87
CA ALA A 7 8.07 -15.11 9.13
C ALA A 7 7.58 -13.88 8.34
N VAL A 8 7.75 -12.67 8.88
CA VAL A 8 7.41 -11.42 8.18
C VAL A 8 8.40 -11.13 7.04
N GLU A 9 9.69 -11.37 7.26
CA GLU A 9 10.72 -11.24 6.24
C GLU A 9 10.48 -12.20 5.06
N ASP A 10 10.21 -13.47 5.35
CA ASP A 10 9.88 -14.49 4.35
C ASP A 10 8.63 -14.10 3.54
N PHE A 11 7.59 -13.58 4.20
CA PHE A 11 6.39 -13.07 3.55
C PHE A 11 6.68 -11.88 2.63
N ILE A 12 7.47 -10.91 3.09
CA ILE A 12 7.83 -9.73 2.31
C ILE A 12 8.66 -10.14 1.08
N GLN A 13 9.61 -11.05 1.25
CA GLN A 13 10.51 -11.48 0.19
C GLN A 13 9.82 -12.39 -0.84
N GLY A 14 9.13 -13.42 -0.38
CA GLY A 14 8.47 -14.41 -1.24
C GLY A 14 7.15 -13.90 -1.81
N ASP A 15 6.16 -13.74 -0.94
CA ASP A 15 4.77 -13.52 -1.37
C ASP A 15 4.54 -12.10 -1.88
N LEU A 16 5.08 -11.08 -1.20
CA LEU A 16 4.86 -9.69 -1.59
C LEU A 16 5.77 -9.26 -2.75
N SER A 17 7.08 -9.37 -2.58
CA SER A 17 8.06 -8.83 -3.54
C SER A 17 8.19 -9.71 -4.79
N SER A 18 8.51 -10.99 -4.61
CA SER A 18 8.76 -11.89 -5.76
C SER A 18 7.48 -12.19 -6.53
N PHE A 19 6.38 -12.50 -5.83
CA PHE A 19 5.13 -12.91 -6.46
C PHE A 19 4.18 -11.72 -6.72
N TYR A 20 3.64 -11.11 -5.67
CA TYR A 20 2.54 -10.15 -5.81
C TYR A 20 2.91 -8.91 -6.63
N CYS A 21 4.06 -8.28 -6.34
CA CYS A 21 4.54 -7.13 -7.11
C CYS A 21 4.83 -7.48 -8.57
N SER A 22 5.37 -8.67 -8.86
CA SER A 22 5.64 -9.08 -10.25
C SER A 22 4.37 -9.25 -11.06
N VAL A 23 3.32 -9.85 -10.48
CA VAL A 23 2.03 -10.07 -11.15
C VAL A 23 1.23 -8.78 -11.32
N THR A 24 1.34 -7.85 -10.36
CA THR A 24 0.50 -6.65 -10.33
C THR A 24 1.11 -5.43 -11.03
N LYS A 25 2.42 -5.44 -11.33
CA LYS A 25 3.11 -4.37 -12.08
C LYS A 25 2.42 -4.04 -13.40
N ASP A 26 2.04 -5.04 -14.19
CA ASP A 26 1.35 -4.84 -15.46
C ASP A 26 0.00 -4.12 -15.27
N ARG A 27 -0.69 -4.42 -14.17
CA ARG A 27 -1.97 -3.77 -13.85
C ARG A 27 -1.80 -2.31 -13.46
N LEU A 28 -0.66 -1.95 -12.88
CA LEU A 28 -0.35 -0.58 -12.48
C LEU A 28 0.15 0.26 -13.65
N TYR A 29 0.94 -0.34 -14.56
CA TYR A 29 1.57 0.37 -15.66
C TYR A 29 0.71 0.44 -16.93
N CYS A 30 -0.02 -0.62 -17.25
CA CYS A 30 -0.70 -0.73 -18.55
C CYS A 30 -2.19 -0.39 -18.49
N ASN A 31 -2.84 -0.47 -17.32
CA ASN A 31 -4.26 -0.17 -17.22
C ASN A 31 -4.54 1.35 -17.15
N PRO A 32 -5.67 1.79 -17.75
CA PRO A 32 -6.11 3.17 -17.63
C PRO A 32 -6.36 3.51 -16.16
N SER A 33 -6.25 4.79 -15.85
CA SER A 33 -6.14 5.24 -14.48
C SER A 33 -7.41 5.06 -13.65
N ASP A 34 -8.58 5.05 -14.30
CA ASP A 34 -9.89 4.75 -13.70
C ASP A 34 -10.27 3.25 -13.77
N SER A 35 -9.37 2.39 -14.25
CA SER A 35 -9.63 0.95 -14.33
C SER A 35 -9.84 0.35 -12.95
N TYR A 36 -10.92 -0.41 -12.79
CA TYR A 36 -11.22 -1.17 -11.58
C TYR A 36 -10.04 -2.06 -11.15
N LEU A 37 -9.37 -2.72 -12.11
CA LEU A 37 -8.23 -3.60 -11.81
C LEU A 37 -7.04 -2.84 -11.21
N ARG A 38 -6.78 -1.62 -11.69
CA ARG A 38 -5.70 -0.75 -11.17
C ARG A 38 -6.06 -0.26 -9.77
N ARG A 39 -7.27 0.27 -9.58
CA ARG A 39 -7.74 0.79 -8.29
C ARG A 39 -7.85 -0.31 -7.22
N SER A 40 -8.30 -1.50 -7.59
CA SER A 40 -8.32 -2.68 -6.71
C SER A 40 -6.92 -3.05 -6.24
N THR A 41 -5.95 -3.11 -7.17
CA THR A 41 -4.55 -3.40 -6.84
C THR A 41 -3.95 -2.35 -5.90
N GLN A 42 -4.18 -1.07 -6.18
CA GLN A 42 -3.72 0.03 -5.32
C GLN A 42 -4.36 -0.02 -3.92
N THR A 43 -5.64 -0.40 -3.83
CA THR A 43 -6.35 -0.54 -2.54
C THR A 43 -5.69 -1.61 -1.68
N VAL A 44 -5.39 -2.77 -2.26
CA VAL A 44 -4.69 -3.85 -1.56
C VAL A 44 -3.31 -3.41 -1.11
N PHE A 45 -2.54 -2.70 -1.95
CA PHE A 45 -1.22 -2.18 -1.57
C PHE A 45 -1.30 -1.22 -0.38
N TYR A 46 -2.26 -0.30 -0.36
CA TYR A 46 -2.46 0.63 0.74
C TYR A 46 -2.79 -0.11 2.05
N LEU A 47 -3.74 -1.05 2.02
CA LEU A 47 -4.11 -1.84 3.20
C LEU A 47 -2.93 -2.68 3.72
N LEU A 48 -2.19 -3.30 2.81
CA LEU A 48 -1.04 -4.13 3.13
C LEU A 48 0.07 -3.30 3.78
N LEU A 49 0.36 -2.12 3.21
CA LEU A 49 1.38 -1.21 3.73
C LEU A 49 1.00 -0.65 5.11
N LYS A 50 -0.27 -0.29 5.34
CA LYS A 50 -0.78 0.11 6.66
C LYS A 50 -0.65 -1.03 7.69
N CYS A 51 -1.09 -2.23 7.33
CA CYS A 51 -1.01 -3.41 8.20
C CYS A 51 0.43 -3.84 8.52
N LEU A 52 1.35 -3.73 7.56
CA LEU A 52 2.77 -3.99 7.78
C LEU A 52 3.39 -2.92 8.69
N ASN A 53 3.01 -1.66 8.50
CA ASN A 53 3.53 -0.55 9.30
C ASN A 53 3.28 -0.74 10.79
N GLU A 54 2.05 -1.08 11.17
CA GLU A 54 1.66 -1.31 12.56
C GLU A 54 2.43 -2.50 13.18
N ARG A 55 2.72 -3.54 12.39
CA ARG A 55 3.45 -4.73 12.83
C ARG A 55 4.96 -4.51 12.90
N LEU A 56 5.52 -3.65 12.04
CA LEU A 56 6.94 -3.32 11.97
C LEU A 56 7.32 -2.14 12.88
N ALA A 57 6.34 -1.35 13.36
CA ALA A 57 6.54 -0.24 14.29
C ALA A 57 7.45 -0.54 15.50
N PRO A 58 7.34 -1.70 16.21
CA PRO A 58 8.24 -1.99 17.33
C PRO A 58 9.69 -2.30 16.92
N VAL A 59 9.93 -2.64 15.65
CA VAL A 59 11.28 -2.96 15.13
C VAL A 59 11.93 -1.73 14.50
N MET A 60 11.17 -0.99 13.70
CA MET A 60 11.63 0.18 12.94
C MET A 60 10.74 1.40 13.18
N PRO A 61 10.79 2.01 14.39
CA PRO A 61 9.84 3.05 14.79
C PRO A 61 9.96 4.34 13.97
N TYR A 62 11.17 4.73 13.57
CA TYR A 62 11.39 5.94 12.78
C TYR A 62 10.74 5.82 11.39
N LEU A 63 11.03 4.73 10.69
CA LEU A 63 10.43 4.43 9.39
C LEU A 63 8.91 4.30 9.50
N ALA A 64 8.42 3.68 10.58
CA ALA A 64 6.98 3.53 10.77
C ALA A 64 6.26 4.86 10.99
N GLN A 65 6.91 5.81 11.68
CA GLN A 65 6.39 7.15 11.88
C GLN A 65 6.34 7.95 10.57
N GLU A 66 7.40 7.89 9.76
CA GLU A 66 7.44 8.54 8.45
C GLU A 66 6.34 8.01 7.53
N LEU A 67 6.21 6.69 7.46
CA LEU A 67 5.18 6.03 6.66
C LEU A 67 3.77 6.40 7.11
N TYR A 68 3.54 6.45 8.43
CA TYR A 68 2.25 6.85 9.00
C TYR A 68 1.87 8.29 8.62
N ASN A 69 2.84 9.21 8.69
CA ASN A 69 2.62 10.60 8.26
C ASN A 69 2.28 10.69 6.77
N GLU A 70 2.95 9.92 5.91
CA GLU A 70 2.63 9.85 4.48
C GLU A 70 1.24 9.27 4.20
N LEU A 71 0.82 8.23 4.93
CA LEU A 71 -0.53 7.68 4.83
C LEU A 71 -1.60 8.72 5.18
N ILE A 72 -1.39 9.50 6.24
CA ILE A 72 -2.28 10.61 6.62
C ILE A 72 -2.29 11.69 5.53
N ASN A 73 -1.15 12.01 4.92
CA ASN A 73 -1.06 12.99 3.84
C ASN A 73 -1.86 12.55 2.61
N ILE A 74 -1.85 11.26 2.28
CA ILE A 74 -2.66 10.68 1.21
C ILE A 74 -4.16 10.84 1.52
N GLU A 75 -4.60 10.45 2.72
CA GLU A 75 -6.00 10.60 3.15
C GLU A 75 -6.47 12.07 3.20
N ASN A 76 -5.57 12.99 3.52
CA ASN A 76 -5.87 14.42 3.54
C ASN A 76 -5.89 15.04 2.13
N LYS A 77 -5.10 14.53 1.18
CA LYS A 77 -5.21 14.89 -0.24
C LYS A 77 -6.54 14.42 -0.84
N ASP A 78 -7.09 13.29 -0.41
CA ASP A 78 -8.44 12.89 -0.82
C ASP A 78 -9.55 13.88 -0.37
N LYS A 79 -9.27 14.76 0.60
CA LYS A 79 -10.20 15.80 1.08
C LYS A 79 -9.98 17.17 0.44
N LYS A 80 -8.91 17.39 -0.32
CA LYS A 80 -8.58 18.69 -0.90
C LYS A 80 -8.06 18.48 -2.33
N ILE A 81 -8.75 19.13 -3.29
CA ILE A 81 -8.35 19.38 -4.69
C ILE A 81 -8.77 18.21 -5.62
N ASN A 82 -9.64 18.31 -6.63
CA ASN A 82 -9.86 19.21 -7.79
C ASN A 82 -8.62 19.58 -8.65
N ASP A 83 -7.64 18.68 -8.81
CA ASP A 83 -6.46 18.81 -9.66
C ASP A 83 -6.40 17.72 -10.73
N ILE A 84 -6.25 18.15 -11.98
CA ILE A 84 -6.14 17.44 -13.27
C ILE A 84 -5.16 16.24 -13.36
N PHE A 85 -4.39 15.92 -12.32
CA PHE A 85 -3.58 14.68 -12.22
C PHE A 85 -4.26 13.61 -11.33
N GLU A 86 -5.48 13.90 -10.88
CA GLU A 86 -6.40 13.07 -10.13
C GLU A 86 -6.66 11.72 -10.78
N ASN A 87 -6.26 10.66 -10.11
CA ASN A 87 -7.21 9.58 -9.94
C ASN A 87 -7.50 9.48 -8.45
N LYS A 88 -8.78 9.58 -8.12
CA LYS A 88 -9.32 9.32 -6.78
C LYS A 88 -8.76 7.99 -6.32
N PHE A 89 -7.75 8.00 -5.45
CA PHE A 89 -7.39 6.81 -4.71
C PHE A 89 -8.46 6.58 -3.64
N THR A 90 -9.63 6.18 -4.12
CA THR A 90 -10.70 5.73 -3.25
C THR A 90 -10.38 4.30 -2.91
N VAL A 91 -9.89 4.10 -1.67
CA VAL A 91 -9.90 2.80 -1.02
C VAL A 91 -11.30 2.22 -1.26
N LEU A 92 -11.39 1.00 -1.81
CA LEU A 92 -12.66 0.33 -2.10
C LEU A 92 -13.41 -0.10 -0.83
N ASP A 93 -13.29 0.64 0.27
CA ASP A 93 -13.86 0.41 1.61
C ASP A 93 -15.35 0.83 1.72
N LYS A 94 -16.09 0.82 0.61
CA LYS A 94 -17.56 0.93 0.62
C LYS A 94 -18.23 -0.36 0.14
N LEU A 95 -17.84 -1.48 0.74
CA LEU A 95 -18.60 -2.75 0.75
C LEU A 95 -18.74 -3.23 2.19
#